data_AF-A0A1B6NXD8-F1
#
_entry.id   AF-A0A1B6NXD8-F1
#
_cell.length_a   1.000
_cell.length_b   1.000
_cell.length_c   1.000
_cell.angle_alpha   90.00
_cell.angle_beta   90.00
_cell.angle_gamma   90.00
#
_symmetry.space_group_name_H-M   'P 1'
#
loop_
_entity.id
_entity.type
_entity.pdbx_description
1 polymer ?
#
loop_
_entity_poly.entity_id
_entity_poly.type
_entity_poly.pdbx_seq_one_letter_code
_entity_poly.pdbx_strand_id
1 'polypeptide(L)'
;MFNEITKNAIQDAFSDPGELNISRVNAQQARRFLDRVVGFMVSPLLWKKIARGLSAGRVQSVAVRLVVEREREIKAFVPEEFWDVHADLTSQQKAALRMLVAKHQGSAFKPKNKAETDKALTELEGANYTVESRESKPTQSRPSAPFITSTLQQAASTRLGFGVKKTMMMAQRLYEAGYITYMRTDSTNLSQEAVESARAYISDNFGGNTYQIRQIAMEAKKVRKKRTKRFDLQM
;
A
#
# COMPACT_ATOMS: atom_id res chain seq x y z
N MET A 1 21.02 2.39 24.13
CA MET A 1 20.04 1.69 23.25
C MET A 1 20.58 1.76 21.82
N PHE A 2 20.49 0.71 21.02
CA PHE A 2 20.96 0.70 19.63
C PHE A 2 19.86 0.22 18.67
N ASN A 3 19.91 0.69 17.43
CA ASN A 3 18.94 0.35 16.37
C ASN A 3 19.53 -0.56 15.29
N GLU A 4 20.81 -0.89 15.38
CA GLU A 4 21.57 -1.78 14.50
C GLU A 4 22.74 -2.39 15.27
N ILE A 5 23.23 -3.52 14.78
CA ILE A 5 24.34 -4.25 15.41
C ILE A 5 25.60 -4.01 14.56
N THR A 6 26.16 -2.81 14.69
CA THR A 6 27.44 -2.40 14.10
C THR A 6 28.43 -2.04 15.21
N LYS A 7 29.74 -2.13 14.94
CA LYS A 7 30.77 -1.83 15.94
C LYS A 7 30.58 -0.43 16.56
N ASN A 8 30.34 0.57 15.71
CA ASN A 8 30.13 1.96 16.11
C ASN A 8 28.85 2.11 16.95
N ALA A 9 27.71 1.60 16.46
CA ALA A 9 26.44 1.72 17.17
C ALA A 9 26.45 1.06 18.56
N ILE A 10 27.17 -0.05 18.72
CA ILE A 10 27.36 -0.69 20.02
C ILE A 10 28.25 0.17 20.91
N GLN A 11 29.42 0.62 20.44
CA GLN A 11 30.32 1.47 21.24
C GLN A 11 29.62 2.74 21.73
N ASP A 12 28.90 3.43 20.85
CA ASP A 12 28.14 4.64 21.17
C ASP A 12 27.07 4.34 22.22
N ALA A 13 26.31 3.25 22.06
CA ALA A 13 25.24 2.88 22.98
C ALA A 13 25.73 2.52 24.40
N PHE A 14 27.00 2.11 24.54
CA PHE A 14 27.63 1.84 25.84
C PHE A 14 28.37 3.06 26.41
N SER A 15 28.75 4.04 25.58
CA SER A 15 29.35 5.30 26.06
C SER A 15 28.36 6.19 26.82
N ASP A 16 27.07 6.12 26.47
CA ASP A 16 25.99 6.83 27.13
C ASP A 16 24.82 5.87 27.45
N PRO A 17 24.94 5.10 28.55
CA PRO A 17 23.92 4.14 28.93
C PRO A 17 22.68 4.86 29.48
N GLY A 18 21.59 4.84 28.71
CA GLY A 18 20.31 5.34 29.18
C GLY A 18 19.71 4.52 30.33
N GLU A 19 18.87 5.16 31.14
CA GLU A 19 18.16 4.50 32.24
C GLU A 19 16.93 3.69 31.79
N LEU A 20 16.47 2.80 32.65
CA LEU A 20 15.25 2.03 32.41
C LEU A 20 14.03 2.96 32.37
N ASN A 21 13.38 3.04 31.21
CA ASN A 21 12.16 3.82 31.05
C ASN A 21 10.94 3.09 31.65
N ILE A 22 10.57 3.45 32.88
CA ILE A 22 9.45 2.85 33.62
C ILE A 22 8.10 3.08 32.90
N SER A 23 7.90 4.21 32.22
CA SER A 23 6.68 4.45 31.46
C SER A 23 6.49 3.43 30.33
N ARG A 24 7.57 3.04 29.64
CA ARG A 24 7.52 1.97 28.61
C ARG A 24 7.24 0.60 29.22
N VAL A 25 7.79 0.30 30.39
CA VAL A 25 7.49 -0.93 31.14
C VAL A 25 6.00 -0.96 31.51
N ASN A 26 5.49 0.10 32.11
CA ASN A 26 4.09 0.21 32.52
C ASN A 26 3.13 0.11 31.33
N ALA A 27 3.46 0.73 30.20
CA ALA A 27 2.67 0.59 28.97
C ALA A 27 2.61 -0.87 28.47
N GLN A 28 3.73 -1.59 28.53
CA GLN A 28 3.78 -3.00 28.15
C GLN A 28 2.95 -3.86 29.11
N GLN A 29 3.04 -3.61 30.43
CA GLN A 29 2.26 -4.34 31.44
C GLN A 29 0.77 -4.07 31.30
N ALA A 30 0.37 -2.80 31.14
CA ALA A 30 -1.02 -2.43 30.91
C ALA A 30 -1.62 -3.16 29.71
N ARG A 31 -0.89 -3.23 28.58
CA ARG A 31 -1.30 -4.03 27.42
C ARG A 31 -1.49 -5.50 27.76
N ARG A 32 -0.53 -6.10 28.47
CA ARG A 32 -0.60 -7.51 28.90
C ARG A 32 -1.83 -7.78 29.78
N PHE A 33 -2.13 -6.87 30.72
CA PHE A 33 -3.32 -6.96 31.56
C PHE A 33 -4.60 -6.87 30.75
N LEU A 34 -4.72 -5.88 29.86
CA LEU A 34 -5.90 -5.71 29.00
C LEU A 34 -6.16 -6.94 28.13
N ASP A 35 -5.12 -7.49 27.51
CA ASP A 35 -5.24 -8.67 26.66
C ASP A 35 -5.64 -9.91 27.49
N ARG A 36 -5.16 -10.03 28.74
CA ARG A 36 -5.57 -11.10 29.68
C ARG A 36 -7.01 -10.96 30.15
N VAL A 37 -7.47 -9.74 30.47
CA VAL A 37 -8.86 -9.47 30.89
C VAL A 37 -9.82 -9.88 29.79
N VAL A 38 -9.60 -9.46 28.55
CA VAL A 38 -10.46 -9.84 27.42
C VAL A 38 -10.42 -11.35 27.19
N GLY A 39 -9.23 -11.96 27.18
CA GLY A 39 -9.09 -13.39 26.97
C GLY A 39 -9.82 -14.23 28.03
N PHE A 40 -9.68 -13.88 29.32
CA PHE A 40 -10.21 -14.68 30.42
C PHE A 40 -11.69 -14.41 30.70
N MET A 41 -12.17 -13.18 30.48
CA MET A 41 -13.57 -12.85 30.75
C MET A 41 -14.49 -13.16 29.56
N VAL A 42 -14.02 -12.96 28.32
CA VAL A 42 -14.89 -13.10 27.13
C VAL A 42 -14.89 -14.53 26.59
N SER A 43 -13.78 -15.27 26.66
CA SER A 43 -13.73 -16.64 26.12
C SER A 43 -14.74 -17.60 26.78
N PRO A 44 -14.96 -17.59 28.12
CA PRO A 44 -15.98 -18.43 28.75
C PRO A 44 -17.41 -18.15 28.23
N LEU A 45 -17.70 -16.88 27.89
CA LEU A 45 -18.97 -16.51 27.29
C LEU A 45 -19.12 -17.11 25.89
N LEU A 46 -18.06 -17.08 25.07
CA LEU A 46 -18.04 -17.72 23.76
C LEU A 46 -18.24 -19.24 23.86
N TRP A 47 -17.67 -19.89 24.87
CA TRP A 47 -17.87 -21.33 25.09
C TRP A 47 -19.32 -21.68 25.42
N LYS A 48 -19.98 -20.84 26.23
CA LYS A 48 -21.38 -21.02 26.61
C LYS A 48 -22.35 -20.72 25.47
N LYS A 49 -22.02 -19.77 24.58
CA LYS A 49 -22.94 -19.23 23.56
C LYS A 49 -22.71 -19.70 22.13
N ILE A 50 -21.49 -20.14 21.80
CA ILE A 50 -21.11 -20.48 20.43
C ILE A 50 -20.51 -21.89 20.38
N ALA A 51 -19.28 -22.07 20.88
CA ALA A 51 -18.59 -23.36 20.88
C ALA A 51 -17.44 -23.39 21.89
N ARG A 52 -17.23 -24.55 22.53
CA ARG A 52 -16.08 -24.77 23.42
C ARG A 52 -14.76 -24.65 22.65
N GLY A 53 -13.73 -24.12 23.30
CA GLY A 53 -12.38 -23.98 22.72
C GLY A 53 -12.15 -22.69 21.91
N LEU A 54 -13.18 -21.86 21.71
CA LEU A 54 -13.01 -20.55 21.08
C LEU A 54 -12.23 -19.58 21.97
N SER A 55 -11.45 -18.69 21.37
CA SER A 55 -10.72 -17.65 22.08
C SER A 55 -11.18 -16.26 21.66
N ALA A 56 -11.32 -15.37 22.64
CA ALA A 56 -11.53 -13.95 22.41
C ALA A 56 -10.20 -13.20 22.52
N GLY A 57 -9.93 -12.32 21.57
CA GLY A 57 -8.74 -11.48 21.59
C GLY A 57 -9.09 -10.05 21.21
N ARG A 58 -8.71 -9.09 22.05
CA ARG A 58 -9.06 -7.66 21.89
C ARG A 58 -8.79 -7.13 20.48
N VAL A 59 -7.64 -7.48 19.91
CA VAL A 59 -7.24 -7.06 18.54
C VAL A 59 -7.62 -8.11 17.49
N GLN A 60 -7.56 -9.39 17.82
CA GLN A 60 -7.87 -10.49 16.89
C GLN A 60 -9.33 -10.44 16.43
N SER A 61 -10.27 -10.22 17.35
CA SER A 61 -11.70 -10.16 17.01
C SER A 61 -12.03 -9.00 16.07
N VAL A 62 -11.33 -7.86 16.19
CA VAL A 62 -11.47 -6.73 15.25
C VAL A 62 -10.89 -7.07 13.88
N ALA A 63 -9.75 -7.76 13.83
CA ALA A 63 -9.19 -8.22 12.56
C ALA A 63 -10.10 -9.24 11.85
N VAL A 64 -10.67 -10.20 12.58
CA VAL A 64 -11.66 -11.14 12.05
C VAL A 64 -12.90 -10.39 11.55
N ARG A 65 -13.36 -9.37 12.28
CA ARG A 65 -14.49 -8.53 11.85
C ARG A 65 -14.25 -7.90 10.49
N LEU A 66 -13.07 -7.34 10.21
CA LEU A 66 -12.75 -6.74 8.91
C LEU A 66 -12.87 -7.76 7.76
N VAL A 67 -12.42 -8.99 7.98
CA VAL A 67 -12.53 -10.08 6.99
C VAL A 67 -13.99 -10.48 6.78
N VAL A 68 -14.76 -10.62 7.87
CA VAL A 68 -16.19 -10.96 7.81
C VAL A 68 -17.01 -9.85 7.13
N GLU A 69 -16.71 -8.58 7.37
CA GLU A 69 -17.36 -7.45 6.70
C GLU A 69 -17.09 -7.48 5.19
N ARG A 70 -15.84 -7.66 4.77
CA ARG A 70 -15.50 -7.83 3.35
C ARG A 70 -16.20 -9.04 2.72
N GLU A 71 -16.25 -10.17 3.42
CA GLU A 71 -16.94 -11.36 2.92
C GLU A 71 -18.46 -11.12 2.75
N ARG A 72 -19.07 -10.35 3.65
CA ARG A 72 -20.48 -9.96 3.51
C ARG A 72 -20.70 -9.01 2.34
N GLU A 73 -19.79 -8.06 2.10
CA GLU A 73 -19.82 -7.19 0.92
C GLU A 73 -19.77 -8.04 -0.37
N ILE A 74 -18.87 -9.03 -0.44
CA ILE A 74 -18.74 -9.93 -1.59
C ILE A 74 -20.02 -10.75 -1.79
N LYS A 75 -20.61 -11.31 -0.72
CA LYS A 75 -21.85 -12.10 -0.81
C LYS A 75 -23.09 -11.29 -1.18
N ALA A 76 -23.15 -10.02 -0.77
CA ALA A 76 -24.24 -9.12 -1.09
C ALA A 76 -24.08 -8.45 -2.48
N PHE A 77 -22.91 -8.60 -3.11
CA PHE A 77 -22.65 -8.03 -4.42
C PHE A 77 -23.46 -8.76 -5.50
N VAL A 78 -24.33 -8.02 -6.18
CA VAL A 78 -25.05 -8.48 -7.37
C VAL A 78 -24.31 -7.96 -8.59
N PRO A 79 -23.63 -8.80 -9.38
CA PRO A 79 -22.92 -8.35 -10.57
C PRO A 79 -23.89 -7.77 -11.61
N GLU A 80 -23.49 -6.65 -12.20
CA GLU A 80 -24.21 -6.05 -13.33
C GLU A 80 -23.39 -6.25 -14.61
N GLU A 81 -24.07 -6.68 -15.68
CA GLU A 81 -23.46 -6.85 -16.99
C GLU A 81 -23.17 -5.47 -17.61
N PHE A 82 -21.96 -5.32 -18.15
CA PHE A 82 -21.57 -4.20 -18.98
C PHE A 82 -20.55 -4.66 -20.01
N TRP A 83 -20.49 -3.94 -21.13
CA TRP A 83 -19.59 -4.27 -22.23
C TRP A 83 -18.70 -3.07 -22.57
N ASP A 84 -17.47 -3.36 -22.96
CA ASP A 84 -16.54 -2.41 -23.54
C ASP A 84 -16.39 -2.68 -25.04
N VAL A 85 -16.47 -1.64 -25.86
CA VAL A 85 -16.18 -1.73 -27.30
C VAL A 85 -14.82 -1.10 -27.58
N HIS A 86 -13.98 -1.86 -28.28
CA HIS A 86 -12.66 -1.41 -28.71
C HIS A 86 -12.59 -1.35 -30.23
N ALA A 87 -12.00 -0.28 -30.75
CA ALA A 87 -11.67 -0.14 -32.17
C ALA A 87 -10.17 -0.33 -32.36
N ASP A 88 -9.79 -1.28 -33.20
CA ASP A 88 -8.40 -1.49 -33.63
C ASP A 88 -8.18 -0.66 -34.91
N LEU A 89 -7.49 0.47 -34.76
CA LEU A 89 -7.27 1.48 -35.80
C LEU A 89 -5.83 1.44 -36.29
N THR A 90 -5.61 1.95 -37.52
CA THR A 90 -4.27 2.15 -38.07
C THR A 90 -4.06 3.64 -38.32
N SER A 91 -2.98 4.20 -37.78
CA SER A 91 -2.63 5.61 -38.00
C SER A 91 -2.18 5.84 -39.44
N GLN A 92 -2.10 7.11 -39.86
CA GLN A 92 -1.51 7.48 -41.16
C GLN A 92 -0.05 6.99 -41.31
N GLN A 93 0.66 6.80 -40.19
CA GLN A 93 2.04 6.29 -40.15
C GLN A 93 2.09 4.76 -40.03
N LYS A 94 0.97 4.06 -40.31
CA LYS A 94 0.81 2.60 -40.19
C LYS A 94 1.07 2.04 -38.79
N ALA A 95 0.89 2.85 -37.75
CA ALA A 95 0.97 2.39 -36.37
C ALA A 95 -0.39 1.85 -35.91
N ALA A 96 -0.40 0.67 -35.29
CA ALA A 96 -1.61 0.10 -34.69
C ALA A 96 -2.00 0.87 -33.42
N LEU A 97 -3.29 1.16 -33.28
CA LEU A 97 -3.87 1.92 -32.18
C LEU A 97 -5.17 1.24 -31.73
N ARG A 98 -5.18 0.70 -30.52
CA ARG A 98 -6.41 0.18 -29.91
C ARG A 98 -7.07 1.25 -29.05
N MET A 99 -8.27 1.66 -29.43
CA MET A 99 -9.03 2.72 -28.76
C MET A 99 -10.28 2.16 -28.09
N LEU A 100 -10.51 2.51 -26.82
CA LEU A 100 -11.78 2.23 -26.13
C LEU A 100 -12.81 3.30 -26.48
N VAL A 101 -14.03 2.88 -26.83
CA VAL A 101 -15.16 3.80 -27.03
C VAL A 101 -15.59 4.34 -25.67
N ALA A 102 -15.19 5.58 -25.36
CA ALA A 102 -15.45 6.18 -24.05
C ALA A 102 -16.83 6.85 -23.95
N LYS A 103 -17.34 7.40 -25.07
CA LYS A 103 -18.60 8.14 -25.12
C LYS A 103 -19.37 7.87 -26.40
N HIS A 104 -20.68 7.93 -26.31
CA HIS A 104 -21.61 7.92 -27.44
C HIS A 104 -22.65 9.01 -27.20
N GLN A 105 -22.88 9.88 -28.20
CA GLN A 105 -23.82 11.01 -28.12
C GLN A 105 -23.64 11.87 -26.85
N GLY A 106 -22.39 12.17 -26.47
CA GLY A 106 -22.05 13.01 -25.32
C GLY A 106 -22.11 12.32 -23.95
N SER A 107 -22.69 11.13 -23.85
CA SER A 107 -22.79 10.35 -22.61
C SER A 107 -21.72 9.27 -22.52
N ALA A 108 -21.39 8.84 -21.30
CA ALA A 108 -20.45 7.73 -21.10
C ALA A 108 -21.00 6.46 -21.75
N PHE A 109 -20.20 5.82 -22.61
CA PHE A 109 -20.59 4.61 -23.30
C PHE A 109 -20.43 3.41 -22.38
N LYS A 110 -21.55 2.83 -21.95
CA LYS A 110 -21.62 1.67 -21.05
C LYS A 110 -22.82 0.79 -21.40
N PRO A 111 -22.79 0.10 -22.56
CA PRO A 111 -23.85 -0.83 -22.95
C PRO A 111 -23.99 -1.95 -21.91
N LYS A 112 -25.24 -2.30 -21.58
CA LYS A 112 -25.57 -3.25 -20.50
C LYS A 112 -25.79 -4.68 -20.99
N ASN A 113 -25.82 -4.88 -22.31
CA ASN A 113 -26.11 -6.17 -22.92
C ASN A 113 -25.59 -6.22 -24.36
N LYS A 114 -25.63 -7.43 -24.94
CA LYS A 114 -25.25 -7.67 -26.32
C LYS A 114 -26.03 -6.83 -27.33
N ALA A 115 -27.35 -6.68 -27.18
CA ALA A 115 -28.17 -5.97 -28.16
C ALA A 115 -27.82 -4.47 -28.25
N GLU A 116 -27.54 -3.82 -27.12
CA GLU A 116 -27.03 -2.44 -27.09
C GLU A 116 -25.63 -2.34 -27.71
N THR A 117 -24.78 -3.34 -27.48
CA THR A 117 -23.42 -3.41 -28.02
C THR A 117 -23.42 -3.61 -29.54
N ASP A 118 -24.23 -4.54 -30.06
CA ASP A 118 -24.34 -4.85 -31.48
C ASP A 118 -24.87 -3.65 -32.29
N LYS A 119 -25.81 -2.88 -31.72
CA LYS A 119 -26.27 -1.61 -32.31
C LYS A 119 -25.13 -0.62 -32.45
N ALA A 120 -24.35 -0.43 -31.39
CA ALA A 120 -23.19 0.47 -31.42
C ALA A 120 -22.12 -0.02 -32.40
N LEU A 121 -21.86 -1.33 -32.48
CA LEU A 121 -20.91 -1.90 -33.45
C LEU A 121 -21.31 -1.61 -34.89
N THR A 122 -22.60 -1.76 -35.22
CA THR A 122 -23.13 -1.49 -36.55
C THR A 122 -22.88 -0.03 -36.98
N GLU A 123 -23.01 0.93 -36.05
CA GLU A 123 -22.70 2.34 -36.30
C GLU A 123 -21.20 2.60 -36.43
N LEU A 124 -20.37 1.87 -35.67
CA LEU A 124 -18.93 2.10 -35.55
C LEU A 124 -18.09 1.41 -36.64
N GLU A 125 -18.54 0.30 -37.21
CA GLU A 125 -17.80 -0.47 -38.24
C GLU A 125 -17.59 0.34 -39.53
N GLY A 126 -18.58 1.13 -39.93
CA GLY A 126 -18.50 2.00 -41.11
C GLY A 126 -18.02 3.42 -40.83
N ALA A 127 -17.71 3.75 -39.58
CA ALA A 127 -17.38 5.11 -39.17
C ALA A 127 -15.95 5.50 -39.56
N ASN A 128 -15.77 6.77 -39.94
CA ASN A 128 -14.45 7.36 -40.12
C ASN A 128 -13.97 7.96 -38.79
N TYR A 129 -12.81 7.50 -38.33
CA TYR A 129 -12.22 7.97 -37.09
C TYR A 129 -11.23 9.10 -37.36
N THR A 130 -11.35 10.19 -36.59
CA THR A 130 -10.39 11.30 -36.60
C THR A 130 -9.92 11.59 -35.18
N VAL A 131 -8.69 12.09 -35.06
CA VAL A 131 -8.15 12.48 -33.75
C VAL A 131 -8.72 13.84 -33.38
N GLU A 132 -9.62 13.87 -32.40
CA GLU A 132 -10.22 15.12 -31.90
C GLU A 132 -9.22 15.93 -31.07
N SER A 133 -8.44 15.27 -30.20
CA SER A 133 -7.46 15.93 -29.36
C SER A 133 -6.26 15.02 -29.06
N ARG A 134 -5.08 15.64 -28.90
CA ARG A 134 -3.86 14.98 -28.45
C ARG A 134 -3.21 15.83 -27.38
N GLU A 135 -3.12 15.30 -26.18
CA GLU A 135 -2.42 15.95 -25.08
C GLU A 135 -1.13 15.18 -24.75
N SER A 136 -0.01 15.90 -24.70
CA SER A 136 1.25 15.37 -24.21
C SER A 136 1.64 16.14 -22.95
N LYS A 137 1.66 15.43 -21.83
CA LYS A 137 2.05 15.98 -20.54
C LYS A 137 3.20 15.16 -19.96
N PRO A 138 4.31 15.80 -19.56
CA PRO A 138 5.34 15.10 -18.82
C PRO A 138 4.77 14.63 -17.48
N THR A 139 5.00 13.36 -17.15
CA THR A 139 4.63 12.79 -15.85
C THR A 139 5.89 12.38 -15.09
N GLN A 140 5.83 12.45 -13.77
CA GLN A 140 6.94 12.06 -12.90
C GLN A 140 6.45 11.12 -11.81
N SER A 141 7.15 9.99 -11.65
CA SER A 141 6.96 9.09 -10.52
C SER A 141 8.08 9.31 -9.49
N ARG A 142 7.74 9.27 -8.21
CA ARG A 142 8.69 9.40 -7.11
C ARG A 142 9.00 8.04 -6.51
N PRO A 143 10.25 7.79 -6.06
CA PRO A 143 10.58 6.57 -5.35
C PRO A 143 9.76 6.46 -4.05
N SER A 144 9.51 5.23 -3.63
CA SER A 144 8.85 4.96 -2.35
C SER A 144 9.76 5.30 -1.18
N ALA A 145 9.17 5.60 -0.02
CA ALA A 145 9.92 5.78 1.21
C ALA A 145 10.65 4.47 1.62
N PRO A 146 11.70 4.57 2.46
CA PRO A 146 12.34 3.41 3.07
C PRO A 146 11.33 2.52 3.80
N PHE A 147 11.67 1.24 3.94
CA PHE A 147 10.77 0.28 4.56
C PHE A 147 10.57 0.53 6.06
N ILE A 148 9.30 0.56 6.46
CA ILE A 148 8.85 0.27 7.84
C ILE A 148 8.33 -1.16 7.92
N THR A 149 8.02 -1.63 9.14
CA THR A 149 7.53 -3.00 9.39
C THR A 149 6.38 -3.38 8.46
N SER A 150 5.37 -2.52 8.32
CA SER A 150 4.16 -2.81 7.54
C SER A 150 4.43 -2.85 6.04
N THR A 151 5.21 -1.90 5.52
CA THR A 151 5.56 -1.84 4.09
C THR A 151 6.51 -2.96 3.68
N LEU A 152 7.42 -3.38 4.57
CA LEU A 152 8.28 -4.54 4.36
C LEU A 152 7.43 -5.82 4.24
N GLN A 153 6.50 -6.02 5.17
CA GLN A 153 5.60 -7.18 5.16
C GLN A 153 4.73 -7.22 3.89
N GLN A 154 4.17 -6.07 3.49
CA GLN A 154 3.37 -5.96 2.26
C GLN A 154 4.22 -6.26 1.02
N ALA A 155 5.39 -5.61 0.88
CA ALA A 155 6.26 -5.81 -0.26
C ALA A 155 6.78 -7.25 -0.37
N ALA A 156 7.17 -7.88 0.75
CA ALA A 156 7.60 -9.27 0.78
C ALA A 156 6.47 -10.24 0.41
N SER A 157 5.23 -9.96 0.84
CA SER A 157 4.06 -10.76 0.45
C SER A 157 3.79 -10.65 -1.05
N THR A 158 3.68 -9.42 -1.58
CA THR A 158 3.32 -9.18 -2.98
C THR A 158 4.42 -9.57 -3.96
N ARG A 159 5.69 -9.33 -3.62
CA ARG A 159 6.82 -9.53 -4.55
C ARG A 159 7.52 -10.87 -4.40
N LEU A 160 7.53 -11.44 -3.20
CA LEU A 160 8.27 -12.67 -2.89
C LEU A 160 7.37 -13.82 -2.43
N GLY A 161 6.06 -13.61 -2.29
CA GLY A 161 5.12 -14.62 -1.79
C GLY A 161 5.34 -15.00 -0.33
N PHE A 162 6.05 -14.19 0.46
CA PHE A 162 6.35 -14.51 1.84
C PHE A 162 5.23 -14.10 2.79
N GLY A 163 4.70 -15.07 3.53
CA GLY A 163 3.80 -14.77 4.65
C GLY A 163 4.48 -13.96 5.75
N VAL A 164 3.70 -13.14 6.47
CA VAL A 164 4.20 -12.19 7.49
C VAL A 164 5.14 -12.84 8.50
N LYS A 165 4.82 -14.04 8.99
CA LYS A 165 5.65 -14.79 9.96
C LYS A 165 7.04 -15.09 9.39
N LYS A 166 7.11 -15.53 8.13
CA LYS A 166 8.38 -15.85 7.45
C LYS A 166 9.22 -14.60 7.28
N THR A 167 8.62 -13.50 6.80
CA THR A 167 9.28 -12.21 6.63
C THR A 167 9.90 -11.72 7.94
N MET A 168 9.14 -11.73 9.04
CA MET A 168 9.64 -11.25 10.33
C MET A 168 10.70 -12.17 10.94
N MET A 169 10.62 -13.49 10.72
CA MET A 169 11.65 -14.43 11.18
C MET A 169 12.98 -14.20 10.45
N MET A 170 12.95 -13.99 9.13
CA MET A 170 14.17 -13.73 8.35
C MET A 170 14.74 -12.35 8.67
N ALA A 171 13.89 -11.33 8.80
CA ALA A 171 14.33 -9.99 9.19
C ALA A 171 14.98 -10.00 10.59
N GLN A 172 14.46 -10.77 11.55
CA GLN A 172 15.11 -10.97 12.85
C GLN A 172 16.53 -11.51 12.69
N ARG A 173 16.72 -12.57 11.89
CA ARG A 173 18.04 -13.16 11.63
C ARG A 173 19.00 -12.18 10.96
N LEU A 174 18.50 -11.39 10.00
CA LEU A 174 19.31 -10.36 9.34
C LEU A 174 19.74 -9.26 10.31
N TYR A 175 18.84 -8.84 11.20
CA TYR A 175 19.15 -7.85 12.22
C TYR A 175 20.19 -8.37 13.22
N GLU A 176 19.99 -9.60 13.74
CA GLU A 176 20.91 -10.23 14.69
C GLU A 176 22.29 -10.50 14.10
N ALA A 177 22.37 -10.72 12.78
CA ALA A 177 23.63 -10.87 12.06
C ALA A 177 24.25 -9.53 11.59
N GLY A 178 23.64 -8.39 11.91
CA GLY A 178 24.18 -7.06 11.60
C GLY A 178 23.98 -6.60 10.15
N TYR A 179 23.10 -7.24 9.37
CA TYR A 179 22.87 -6.88 7.95
C TYR A 179 21.85 -5.75 7.76
N ILE A 180 20.95 -5.55 8.72
CA ILE A 180 19.89 -4.53 8.63
C ILE A 180 19.68 -3.84 9.99
N THR A 181 19.01 -2.69 9.96
CA THR A 181 18.50 -2.01 11.16
C THR A 181 17.28 -2.73 11.75
N TYR A 182 16.85 -2.30 12.94
CA TYR A 182 15.78 -2.94 13.68
C TYR A 182 14.44 -2.95 12.92
N MET A 183 14.00 -4.14 12.53
CA MET A 183 12.86 -4.40 11.65
C MET A 183 11.47 -4.14 12.26
N ARG A 184 11.37 -3.83 13.55
CA ARG A 184 10.11 -3.46 14.23
C ARG A 184 10.07 -1.94 14.44
N THR A 185 9.97 -1.21 13.34
CA THR A 185 9.91 0.25 13.27
C THR A 185 8.69 0.75 12.49
N ASP A 186 8.19 1.92 12.85
CA ASP A 186 7.22 2.74 12.12
C ASP A 186 7.86 4.02 11.53
N SER A 187 9.15 4.22 11.75
CA SER A 187 9.91 5.36 11.25
C SER A 187 10.50 5.10 9.88
N THR A 188 10.31 6.05 8.97
CA THR A 188 10.95 6.09 7.65
C THR A 188 12.26 6.89 7.65
N ASN A 189 12.71 7.32 8.84
CA ASN A 189 13.91 8.13 8.97
C ASN A 189 15.17 7.31 8.66
N LEU A 190 16.14 7.96 8.01
CA LEU A 190 17.46 7.40 7.74
C LEU A 190 18.51 8.22 8.50
N SER A 191 19.52 7.56 9.05
CA SER A 191 20.69 8.26 9.59
C SER A 191 21.43 8.98 8.46
N GLN A 192 22.17 10.03 8.80
CA GLN A 192 22.98 10.75 7.82
C GLN A 192 23.98 9.81 7.13
N GLU A 193 24.63 8.93 7.89
CA GLU A 193 25.53 7.90 7.38
C GLU A 193 24.84 6.97 6.35
N ALA A 194 23.62 6.51 6.63
CA ALA A 194 22.87 5.67 5.69
C ALA A 194 22.51 6.42 4.40
N VAL A 195 22.18 7.71 4.49
CA VAL A 195 21.90 8.55 3.31
C VAL A 195 23.16 8.75 2.48
N GLU A 196 24.30 9.04 3.10
CA GLU A 196 25.58 9.25 2.45
C GLU A 196 26.07 7.97 1.77
N SER A 197 26.02 6.83 2.46
CA SER A 197 26.36 5.52 1.92
C SER A 197 25.49 5.15 0.72
N ALA A 198 24.17 5.37 0.81
CA ALA A 198 23.26 5.13 -0.31
C ALA A 198 23.55 6.05 -1.51
N ARG A 199 23.90 7.32 -1.28
CA ARG A 199 24.27 8.26 -2.36
C ARG A 199 25.57 7.86 -3.04
N ALA A 200 26.59 7.47 -2.27
CA ALA A 200 27.86 6.99 -2.80
C ALA A 200 27.64 5.74 -3.69
N TYR A 201 26.91 4.74 -3.18
CA TYR A 201 26.58 3.55 -3.95
C TYR A 201 25.85 3.87 -5.26
N ILE A 202 24.89 4.79 -5.23
CA ILE A 202 24.17 5.20 -6.44
C ILE A 202 25.09 5.89 -7.44
N SER A 203 25.96 6.79 -6.97
CA SER A 203 26.92 7.49 -7.81
C SER A 203 27.85 6.53 -8.53
N ASP A 204 28.38 5.55 -7.79
CA ASP A 204 29.38 4.60 -8.29
C ASP A 204 28.78 3.55 -9.25
N ASN A 205 27.52 3.17 -9.06
CA ASN A 205 26.90 2.07 -9.82
C ASN A 205 25.92 2.54 -10.92
N PHE A 206 25.36 3.74 -10.81
CA PHE A 206 24.32 4.23 -11.73
C PHE A 206 24.63 5.61 -12.35
N GLY A 207 25.79 6.22 -12.02
CA GLY A 207 26.26 7.49 -12.59
C GLY A 207 25.81 8.72 -11.80
N GLY A 208 26.79 9.45 -11.24
CA GLY A 208 26.60 10.50 -10.23
C GLY A 208 25.81 11.76 -10.60
N ASN A 209 25.43 11.97 -11.87
CA ASN A 209 24.75 13.20 -12.30
C ASN A 209 23.23 13.07 -12.53
N THR A 210 22.66 11.86 -12.51
CA THR A 210 21.24 11.65 -12.89
C THR A 210 20.31 11.40 -11.69
N TYR A 211 20.85 10.91 -10.56
CA TYR A 211 20.02 10.42 -9.44
C TYR A 211 20.34 11.14 -8.12
N GLN A 212 19.47 12.06 -7.71
CA GLN A 212 19.57 12.70 -6.38
C GLN A 212 18.64 11.99 -5.38
N ILE A 213 19.20 11.39 -4.32
CA ILE A 213 18.42 11.06 -3.12
C ILE A 213 18.05 12.38 -2.44
N ARG A 214 16.82 12.85 -2.68
CA ARG A 214 16.25 13.91 -1.85
C ARG A 214 15.91 13.32 -0.49
N GLN A 215 16.43 13.95 0.56
CA GLN A 215 16.05 13.63 1.92
C GLN A 215 14.54 13.83 2.03
N ILE A 216 13.79 12.75 2.29
CA ILE A 216 12.34 12.85 2.51
C ILE A 216 12.19 13.52 3.88
N ALA A 217 12.14 14.85 3.90
CA ALA A 217 11.69 15.58 5.07
C ALA A 217 10.26 15.12 5.38
N MET A 218 9.98 14.84 6.65
CA MET A 218 8.67 14.46 7.12
C MET A 218 7.66 15.58 6.84
N GLU A 219 6.93 15.50 5.72
CA GLU A 219 5.61 16.10 5.67
C GLU A 219 4.65 15.16 6.40
N ALA A 220 4.33 15.52 7.64
CA ALA A 220 3.19 14.97 8.34
C ALA A 220 1.98 14.97 7.39
N LYS A 221 1.37 13.80 7.18
CA LYS A 221 0.11 13.66 6.41
C LYS A 221 -0.95 14.56 7.04
N LYS A 222 -1.05 15.82 6.61
CA LYS A 222 -2.28 16.60 6.77
C LYS A 222 -3.33 15.90 5.92
N VAL A 223 -4.32 15.32 6.60
CA VAL A 223 -5.52 14.75 6.00
C VAL A 223 -6.07 15.75 4.99
N ARG A 224 -5.92 15.47 3.70
CA ARG A 224 -6.45 16.31 2.63
C ARG A 224 -7.98 16.14 2.65
N LYS A 225 -8.68 17.03 3.37
CA LYS A 225 -10.13 17.21 3.23
C LYS A 225 -10.44 17.30 1.75
N LYS A 226 -11.23 16.35 1.21
CA LYS A 226 -11.76 16.42 -0.16
C LYS A 226 -12.53 17.73 -0.29
N ARG A 227 -11.91 18.76 -0.89
CA ARG A 227 -12.65 19.91 -1.43
C ARG A 227 -13.36 19.40 -2.67
N THR A 228 -14.66 19.17 -2.52
CA THR A 228 -15.61 19.03 -3.62
C THR A 228 -15.44 20.27 -4.50
N LYS A 229 -14.86 20.11 -5.70
CA LYS A 229 -14.90 21.18 -6.71
C LYS A 229 -16.32 21.20 -7.24
N ARG A 230 -17.12 22.17 -6.78
CA ARG A 230 -18.21 22.73 -7.58
C ARG A 230 -17.59 23.22 -8.89
N PHE A 231 -18.12 22.74 -10.00
CA PHE A 231 -18.03 23.43 -11.27
C PHE A 231 -19.38 24.11 -11.46
N ASP A 232 -19.38 25.44 -11.37
CA ASP A 232 -20.41 26.30 -11.92
C ASP A 232 -19.93 26.81 -13.29
N LEU A 233 -20.93 27.27 -14.07
CA LEU A 233 -20.90 28.12 -15.28
C LEU A 233 -21.06 27.35 -16.60
N GLN A 234 -21.88 27.77 -17.56
CA GLN A 234 -22.99 28.74 -17.63
C GLN A 234 -23.52 28.60 -19.08
N MET A 235 -24.85 28.59 -19.24
CA MET A 235 -25.65 28.60 -20.48
C MET A 235 -25.47 27.43 -21.46
#